data_AF-A0A387ASP1-F1
#
_entry.id   AF-A0A387ASP1-F1
#
_cell.length_a   1.000
_cell.length_b   1.000
_cell.length_c   1.000
_cell.angle_alpha   90.00
_cell.angle_beta   90.00
_cell.angle_gamma   90.00
#
_symmetry.space_group_name_H-M   'P 1'
#
loop_
_entity.id
_entity.type
_entity.pdbx_description
1 polymer ?
#
loop_
_entity_poly.entity_id
_entity_poly.type
_entity_poly.pdbx_seq_one_letter_code
_entity_poly.pdbx_strand_id
1 'polypeptide(L)'
;MSRQITMTFGNDFILNKLRKKHPSVKLDVFLGNNNQYQIVDFSGHTNIFQNPLIFNIDYSKDFTDKFYFVNYTYFNLDDDQKKIFDAYIKKMQETYKDDKIISFSILHETVGKKRTILMTTWNNYLDFKHWNLADSLMSLSEMSLNYKRI
;
A
#
# COMPACT_ATOMS: atom_id res chain seq x y z
N MET A 1 13.13 -6.17 -14.08
CA MET A 1 12.58 -7.06 -13.05
C MET A 1 11.42 -6.34 -12.40
N SER A 2 10.21 -6.87 -12.49
CA SER A 2 9.02 -6.26 -11.87
C SER A 2 9.11 -6.41 -10.36
N ARG A 3 9.17 -5.29 -9.63
CA ARG A 3 9.03 -5.29 -8.17
C ARG A 3 7.55 -5.55 -7.87
N GLN A 4 7.25 -6.56 -7.07
CA GLN A 4 5.88 -6.91 -6.69
C GLN A 4 5.70 -6.77 -5.19
N ILE A 5 4.50 -6.35 -4.78
CA ILE A 5 4.04 -6.47 -3.40
C ILE A 5 3.03 -7.60 -3.38
N THR A 6 3.28 -8.59 -2.54
CA THR A 6 2.38 -9.73 -2.38
C THR A 6 1.84 -9.68 -0.96
N MET A 7 0.56 -9.95 -0.78
CA MET A 7 -0.06 -9.97 0.54
C MET A 7 -1.18 -11.00 0.62
N THR A 8 -1.57 -11.34 1.83
CA THR A 8 -2.80 -12.11 2.06
C THR A 8 -3.45 -11.68 3.38
N PHE A 9 -4.68 -12.11 3.60
CA PHE A 9 -5.50 -11.76 4.75
C PHE A 9 -5.84 -13.00 5.56
N GLY A 10 -6.01 -12.82 6.87
CA GLY A 10 -6.38 -13.92 7.76
C GLY A 10 -6.63 -13.46 9.18
N ASN A 11 -6.80 -14.42 10.06
CA ASN A 11 -6.72 -14.19 11.50
C ASN A 11 -5.27 -14.32 11.99
N ASP A 12 -5.00 -13.80 13.18
CA ASP A 12 -3.67 -13.83 13.80
C ASP A 12 -3.04 -15.24 13.84
N PHE A 13 -3.84 -16.27 14.18
CA PHE A 13 -3.36 -17.65 14.26
C PHE A 13 -2.80 -18.16 12.92
N ILE A 14 -3.54 -17.96 11.83
CA ILE A 14 -3.14 -18.39 10.48
C ILE A 14 -1.89 -17.64 10.03
N LEU A 15 -1.85 -16.31 10.22
CA LEU A 15 -0.72 -15.50 9.79
C LEU A 15 0.54 -15.79 10.61
N ASN A 16 0.42 -16.04 11.90
CA ASN A 16 1.55 -16.44 12.75
C ASN A 16 2.09 -17.82 12.37
N LYS A 17 1.22 -18.78 12.00
CA LYS A 17 1.66 -20.08 11.49
C LYS A 17 2.44 -19.93 10.18
N LEU A 18 1.99 -19.05 9.29
CA LEU A 18 2.65 -18.75 8.03
C LEU A 18 4.04 -18.14 8.24
N ARG A 19 4.20 -17.17 9.16
CA ARG A 19 5.51 -16.60 9.52
C ARG A 19 6.48 -17.66 10.04
N LYS A 20 6.01 -18.53 10.94
CA LYS A 20 6.83 -19.61 11.51
C LYS A 20 7.28 -20.62 10.47
N LYS A 21 6.46 -20.87 9.43
CA LYS A 21 6.79 -21.79 8.34
C LYS A 21 7.84 -21.24 7.37
N HIS A 22 7.95 -19.90 7.25
CA HIS A 22 8.83 -19.22 6.31
C HIS A 22 9.73 -18.19 6.99
N PRO A 23 10.62 -18.60 7.92
CA PRO A 23 11.44 -17.67 8.71
C PRO A 23 12.47 -16.89 7.89
N SER A 24 12.81 -17.36 6.68
CA SER A 24 13.72 -16.68 5.75
C SER A 24 13.04 -15.57 4.94
N VAL A 25 11.71 -15.47 4.98
CA VAL A 25 10.96 -14.44 4.27
C VAL A 25 10.63 -13.32 5.26
N LYS A 26 10.98 -12.08 4.89
CA LYS A 26 10.64 -10.91 5.69
C LYS A 26 9.17 -10.57 5.49
N LEU A 27 8.36 -10.95 6.48
CA LEU A 27 6.93 -10.75 6.46
C LEU A 27 6.52 -9.72 7.52
N ASP A 28 5.87 -8.64 7.07
CA ASP A 28 5.31 -7.61 7.92
C ASP A 28 3.83 -7.90 8.17
N VAL A 29 3.38 -7.75 9.42
CA VAL A 29 1.98 -7.95 9.82
C VAL A 29 1.36 -6.61 10.15
N PHE A 30 0.13 -6.42 9.67
CA PHE A 30 -0.64 -5.24 9.93
C PHE A 30 -2.06 -5.58 10.38
N LEU A 31 -2.64 -4.70 11.18
CA LEU A 31 -4.02 -4.74 11.63
C LEU A 31 -4.79 -3.59 10.98
N GLY A 32 -5.85 -3.93 10.25
CA GLY A 32 -6.78 -2.95 9.70
C GLY A 32 -7.88 -2.57 10.70
N ASN A 33 -8.58 -1.47 10.42
CA ASN A 33 -9.66 -0.95 11.28
C ASN A 33 -10.80 -1.94 11.54
N ASN A 34 -11.00 -2.91 10.64
CA ASN A 34 -12.05 -3.93 10.74
C ASN A 34 -11.58 -5.19 11.48
N ASN A 35 -10.52 -5.10 12.30
CA ASN A 35 -9.84 -6.24 12.95
C ASN A 35 -9.37 -7.33 11.98
N GLN A 36 -9.22 -6.98 10.70
CA GLN A 36 -8.66 -7.88 9.70
C GLN A 36 -7.15 -7.78 9.72
N TYR A 37 -6.48 -8.91 9.89
CA TYR A 37 -5.03 -8.95 9.79
C TYR A 37 -4.61 -9.15 8.34
N GLN A 38 -3.52 -8.49 8.00
CA GLN A 38 -2.84 -8.57 6.73
C GLN A 38 -1.39 -8.98 6.98
N ILE A 39 -0.87 -9.86 6.14
CA ILE A 39 0.56 -10.13 6.08
C ILE A 39 1.06 -9.73 4.69
N VAL A 40 2.20 -9.05 4.65
CA VAL A 40 2.75 -8.48 3.41
C VAL A 40 4.20 -8.91 3.25
N ASP A 41 4.53 -9.29 2.02
CA ASP A 41 5.90 -9.41 1.53
C ASP A 41 6.19 -8.25 0.56
N PHE A 42 7.05 -7.33 1.00
CA PHE A 42 7.54 -6.21 0.19
C PHE A 42 8.82 -6.53 -0.59
N SER A 43 9.44 -7.70 -0.37
CA SER A 43 10.70 -8.07 -1.00
C SER A 43 10.53 -8.51 -2.46
N GLY A 44 9.33 -8.94 -2.83
CA GLY A 44 9.04 -9.49 -4.16
C GLY A 44 9.67 -10.88 -4.38
N HIS A 45 9.93 -11.63 -3.31
CA HIS A 45 10.38 -13.02 -3.41
C HIS A 45 9.26 -13.94 -3.94
N THR A 46 9.59 -15.22 -4.14
CA THR A 46 8.63 -16.25 -4.56
C THR A 46 7.41 -16.25 -3.65
N ASN A 47 6.22 -16.11 -4.26
CA ASN A 47 4.96 -16.11 -3.52
C ASN A 47 4.78 -17.39 -2.67
N ILE A 48 4.64 -17.20 -1.36
CA ILE A 48 4.40 -18.28 -0.38
C ILE A 48 2.93 -18.34 0.07
N PHE A 49 2.07 -17.43 -0.38
CA PHE A 49 0.67 -17.35 0.00
C PHE A 49 -0.20 -18.22 -0.93
N GLN A 50 -1.16 -18.93 -0.35
CA GLN A 50 -2.11 -19.76 -1.11
C GLN A 50 -3.09 -18.91 -1.93
N ASN A 51 -3.61 -17.82 -1.36
CA ASN A 51 -4.51 -16.87 -2.01
C ASN A 51 -3.88 -15.46 -1.96
N PRO A 52 -2.86 -15.19 -2.79
CA PRO A 52 -2.17 -13.91 -2.78
C PRO A 52 -3.02 -12.82 -3.43
N LEU A 53 -2.97 -11.62 -2.88
CA LEU A 53 -3.20 -10.40 -3.63
C LEU A 53 -1.83 -9.89 -4.08
N ILE A 54 -1.65 -9.76 -5.40
CA ILE A 54 -0.38 -9.40 -6.03
C ILE A 54 -0.54 -8.07 -6.74
N PHE A 55 0.33 -7.13 -6.39
CA PHE A 55 0.45 -5.84 -7.05
C PHE A 55 1.78 -5.71 -7.75
N ASN A 56 1.76 -5.21 -8.99
CA ASN A 56 2.96 -4.72 -9.64
C ASN A 56 3.24 -3.29 -9.16
N ILE A 57 4.51 -2.97 -8.93
CA ILE A 57 4.96 -1.61 -8.63
C ILE A 57 5.38 -0.93 -9.93
N ASP A 58 4.62 0.07 -10.34
CA ASP A 58 4.92 0.88 -11.54
C ASP A 58 5.88 2.03 -11.22
N TYR A 59 5.72 2.61 -10.03
CA TYR A 59 6.57 3.69 -9.54
C TYR A 59 6.72 3.60 -8.02
N SER A 60 7.88 4.00 -7.51
CA SER A 60 8.10 4.11 -6.07
C SER A 60 9.12 5.20 -5.75
N LYS A 61 8.82 5.99 -4.71
CA LYS A 61 9.67 7.07 -4.21
C LYS A 61 10.04 6.78 -2.77
N ASP A 62 11.35 6.64 -2.52
CA ASP A 62 11.95 6.52 -1.19
C ASP A 62 11.39 5.37 -0.33
N PHE A 63 10.97 4.27 -0.97
CA PHE A 63 10.46 3.10 -0.26
C PHE A 63 11.45 2.59 0.79
N THR A 64 10.95 2.45 2.02
CA THR A 64 11.64 1.88 3.16
C THR A 64 10.68 1.00 3.94
N ASP A 65 11.20 0.02 4.65
CA ASP A 65 10.46 -0.78 5.63
C ASP A 65 10.26 -0.04 6.96
N LYS A 66 10.85 1.13 7.16
CA LYS A 66 10.77 1.91 8.41
C LYS A 66 9.53 2.80 8.46
N PHE A 67 8.35 2.18 8.58
CA PHE A 67 7.07 2.86 8.79
C PHE A 67 6.18 2.07 9.75
N TYR A 68 5.16 2.70 10.31
CA TYR A 68 4.23 2.03 11.24
C TYR A 68 2.78 2.04 10.76
N PHE A 69 2.49 2.80 9.71
CA PHE A 69 1.17 2.87 9.12
C PHE A 69 1.28 2.89 7.60
N VAL A 70 0.40 2.13 6.93
CA VAL A 70 0.30 2.09 5.47
C VAL A 70 -1.15 2.30 5.06
N ASN A 71 -1.31 3.10 4.02
CA ASN A 71 -2.58 3.33 3.36
C ASN A 71 -2.50 2.81 1.93
N TYR A 72 -3.58 2.18 1.46
CA TYR A 72 -3.80 1.83 0.07
C TYR A 72 -5.06 2.56 -0.41
N THR A 73 -4.89 3.59 -1.23
CA THR A 73 -6.02 4.30 -1.86
C THR A 73 -6.21 3.77 -3.27
N TYR A 74 -7.40 3.28 -3.57
CA TYR A 74 -7.76 2.65 -4.82
C TYR A 74 -8.50 3.64 -5.72
N PHE A 75 -8.13 3.64 -6.99
CA PHE A 75 -8.72 4.50 -8.00
C PHE A 75 -9.19 3.68 -9.21
N ASN A 76 -10.36 4.05 -9.72
CA ASN A 76 -10.88 3.57 -10.99
C ASN A 76 -10.99 4.78 -11.93
N LEU A 77 -9.86 5.14 -12.54
CA LEU A 77 -9.70 6.39 -13.29
C LEU A 77 -10.08 6.22 -14.75
N ASP A 78 -10.86 7.16 -15.29
CA ASP A 78 -10.96 7.37 -16.73
C ASP A 78 -9.74 8.12 -17.29
N ASP A 79 -9.71 8.33 -18.61
CA ASP A 79 -8.57 8.95 -19.30
C ASP A 79 -8.29 10.40 -18.86
N ASP A 80 -9.31 11.16 -18.47
CA ASP A 80 -9.14 12.55 -18.03
C ASP A 80 -8.72 12.60 -16.55
N GLN A 81 -9.32 11.76 -15.71
CA GLN A 81 -8.92 11.57 -14.32
C GLN A 81 -7.49 11.07 -14.21
N LYS A 82 -7.03 10.24 -15.15
CA LYS A 82 -5.64 9.77 -15.22
C LYS A 82 -4.66 10.93 -15.40
N LYS A 83 -4.98 11.93 -16.23
CA LYS A 83 -4.13 13.12 -16.39
C LYS A 83 -4.02 13.93 -15.08
N ILE A 84 -5.14 14.05 -14.36
CA ILE A 84 -5.19 14.73 -13.06
C ILE A 84 -4.34 13.96 -12.04
N PHE A 85 -4.49 12.64 -11.98
CA PHE A 85 -3.70 11.76 -11.13
C PHE A 85 -2.20 11.89 -11.43
N ASP A 86 -1.80 11.80 -12.70
CA ASP A 86 -0.39 11.88 -13.11
C ASP A 86 0.23 13.26 -12.76
N ALA A 87 -0.51 14.34 -12.99
CA ALA A 87 -0.09 15.69 -12.61
C ALA A 87 0.07 15.83 -11.09
N TYR A 88 -0.84 15.24 -10.32
CA TYR A 88 -0.76 15.20 -8.86
C TYR A 88 0.47 14.41 -8.41
N ILE A 89 0.68 13.19 -8.93
CA ILE A 89 1.84 12.37 -8.57
C ILE A 89 3.14 13.11 -8.87
N LYS A 90 3.24 13.82 -10.00
CA LYS A 90 4.41 14.64 -10.33
C LYS A 90 4.65 15.73 -9.29
N LYS A 91 3.60 16.40 -8.79
CA LYS A 91 3.74 17.39 -7.71
C LYS A 91 4.16 16.74 -6.39
N MET A 92 3.51 15.62 -6.04
CA MET A 92 3.77 14.87 -4.82
C MET A 92 5.22 14.39 -4.73
N GLN A 93 5.88 14.09 -5.85
CA GLN A 93 7.31 13.74 -5.87
C GLN A 93 8.21 14.79 -5.21
N GLU A 94 7.81 16.07 -5.24
CA GLU A 94 8.56 17.18 -4.67
C GLU A 94 8.09 17.54 -3.25
N THR A 95 6.79 17.38 -2.94
CA THR A 95 6.19 17.87 -1.69
C THR A 95 5.98 16.82 -0.61
N TYR A 96 6.09 15.52 -0.93
CA TYR A 96 5.64 14.44 -0.02
C TYR A 96 6.28 14.50 1.38
N LYS A 97 7.52 14.99 1.51
CA LYS A 97 8.19 15.12 2.81
C LYS A 97 7.57 16.22 3.68
N ASP A 98 7.12 17.31 3.07
CA ASP A 98 6.45 18.41 3.77
C ASP A 98 5.11 17.93 4.35
N ASP A 99 4.47 17.00 3.64
CA ASP A 99 3.26 16.29 4.06
C ASP A 99 3.53 15.15 5.06
N LYS A 100 4.79 14.96 5.49
CA LYS A 100 5.25 13.88 6.40
C LYS A 100 5.03 12.45 5.88
N ILE A 101 4.85 12.28 4.58
CA ILE A 101 4.84 10.96 3.96
C ILE A 101 6.27 10.41 4.03
N ILE A 102 6.42 9.15 4.46
CA ILE A 102 7.72 8.47 4.49
C ILE A 102 8.12 8.03 3.09
N SER A 103 7.20 7.36 2.40
CA SER A 103 7.36 6.88 1.04
C SER A 103 6.02 6.67 0.38
N PHE A 104 5.99 6.66 -0.95
CA PHE A 104 4.81 6.30 -1.72
C PHE A 104 5.15 5.46 -2.95
N SER A 105 4.18 4.67 -3.40
CA SER A 105 4.29 3.84 -4.58
C SER A 105 2.98 3.84 -5.37
N ILE A 106 3.10 3.76 -6.70
CA ILE A 106 1.98 3.52 -7.60
C ILE A 106 1.98 2.05 -7.95
N LEU A 107 0.86 1.40 -7.66
CA LEU A 107 0.68 -0.03 -7.84
C LEU A 107 -0.49 -0.30 -8.78
N HIS A 108 -0.46 -1.48 -9.42
CA HIS A 108 -1.60 -2.01 -10.15
C HIS A 108 -1.91 -3.44 -9.74
N GLU A 109 -3.20 -3.73 -9.58
CA GLU A 109 -3.70 -5.10 -9.42
C GLU A 109 -3.33 -5.95 -10.64
N THR A 110 -2.72 -7.10 -10.40
CA THR A 110 -2.38 -8.05 -11.48
C THR A 110 -3.58 -8.87 -11.96
N VAL A 111 -4.61 -9.00 -11.14
CA VAL A 111 -5.84 -9.78 -11.41
C VAL A 111 -7.06 -8.96 -10.98
N GLY A 112 -8.18 -9.14 -11.66
CA GLY A 112 -9.44 -8.47 -11.31
C GLY A 112 -9.62 -7.14 -12.03
N LYS A 113 -10.02 -6.09 -11.29
CA LYS A 113 -10.39 -4.78 -11.86
C LYS A 113 -9.21 -3.96 -12.38
N LYS A 114 -7.96 -4.39 -12.12
CA LYS A 114 -6.72 -3.72 -12.58
C LYS A 114 -6.65 -2.25 -12.15
N ARG A 115 -7.15 -1.94 -10.96
CA ARG A 115 -7.19 -0.57 -10.42
C ARG A 115 -5.79 0.00 -10.24
N THR A 116 -5.69 1.32 -10.34
CA THR A 116 -4.51 2.07 -9.89
C THR A 116 -4.59 2.23 -8.39
N ILE A 117 -3.48 2.00 -7.68
CA ILE A 117 -3.41 2.18 -6.23
C ILE A 117 -2.27 3.13 -5.89
N LEU A 118 -2.57 4.13 -5.08
CA LEU A 118 -1.56 4.91 -4.37
C LEU A 118 -1.33 4.27 -3.00
N MET A 119 -0.16 3.66 -2.82
CA MET A 119 0.31 3.22 -1.51
C MET A 119 1.11 4.35 -0.86
N THR A 120 0.73 4.78 0.33
CA THR A 120 1.50 5.75 1.13
C THR A 120 1.87 5.16 2.48
N THR A 121 3.04 5.50 2.99
CA THR A 121 3.56 5.01 4.28
C THR A 121 3.86 6.16 5.22
N TRP A 122 3.62 5.93 6.51
CA TRP A 122 3.55 6.97 7.52
C TRP A 122 4.10 6.50 8.87
N ASN A 123 4.51 7.46 9.70
CA ASN A 123 4.90 7.20 11.08
C ASN A 123 3.70 6.86 11.97
N ASN A 124 2.53 7.43 11.68
CA ASN A 124 1.32 7.21 12.45
C ASN A 124 0.07 7.56 11.62
N TYR A 125 -1.10 7.16 12.13
CA TYR A 125 -2.39 7.40 11.50
C TYR A 125 -2.80 8.88 11.46
N LEU A 126 -2.37 9.69 12.43
CA LEU A 126 -2.79 11.10 12.51
C LEU A 126 -2.17 11.94 11.39
N ASP A 127 -0.90 11.71 11.06
CA ASP A 127 -0.23 12.39 9.94
C ASP A 127 -0.94 12.05 8.61
N PHE A 128 -1.24 10.77 8.37
CA PHE A 128 -2.05 10.36 7.22
C PHE A 128 -3.41 11.06 7.19
N LYS A 129 -4.13 11.07 8.32
CA LYS A 129 -5.47 11.65 8.40
C LYS A 129 -5.46 13.15 8.07
N HIS A 130 -4.46 13.89 8.54
CA HIS A 130 -4.33 15.32 8.23
C HIS A 130 -4.10 15.56 6.73
N TRP A 131 -3.18 14.81 6.11
CA TRP A 131 -2.94 14.91 4.68
C TRP A 131 -4.19 14.52 3.87
N ASN A 132 -4.80 13.37 4.17
CA ASN A 132 -5.96 12.84 3.45
C ASN A 132 -7.16 13.80 3.45
N LEU A 133 -7.35 14.59 4.50
CA LEU A 133 -8.42 15.60 4.58
C LEU A 133 -8.11 16.85 3.76
N ALA A 134 -6.84 17.21 3.62
CA ALA A 134 -6.41 18.36 2.85
C ALA A 134 -6.28 18.05 1.35
N ASP A 135 -6.24 16.77 0.98
CA ASP A 135 -5.80 16.36 -0.34
C ASP A 135 -6.95 16.20 -1.36
N SER A 136 -6.94 17.07 -2.36
CA SER A 136 -7.91 17.05 -3.46
C SER A 136 -7.92 15.74 -4.28
N LEU A 137 -6.82 14.99 -4.34
CA LEU A 137 -6.76 13.71 -5.05
C LEU A 137 -7.74 12.70 -4.45
N MET A 138 -8.00 12.76 -3.14
CA MET A 138 -8.86 11.81 -2.45
C MET A 138 -10.31 11.86 -2.95
N SER A 139 -10.73 12.96 -3.58
CA SER A 139 -12.04 13.06 -4.24
C SER A 139 -12.20 12.10 -5.42
N LEU A 140 -11.09 11.66 -6.03
CA LEU A 140 -11.09 10.68 -7.12
C LEU A 140 -11.03 9.23 -6.61
N SER A 141 -10.87 9.02 -5.30
CA SER A 141 -10.70 7.67 -4.75
C SER A 141 -12.02 6.89 -4.72
N GLU A 142 -11.96 5.61 -5.08
CA GLU A 142 -13.08 4.67 -4.93
C GLU A 142 -13.18 4.20 -3.47
N MET A 143 -12.03 3.92 -2.86
CA MET A 143 -11.92 3.50 -1.46
C MET A 143 -10.49 3.66 -0.94
N SER A 144 -10.35 3.62 0.37
CA SER A 144 -9.07 3.74 1.06
C SER A 144 -8.98 2.72 2.20
N LEU A 145 -7.92 1.91 2.21
CA LEU A 145 -7.69 0.87 3.21
C LEU A 145 -6.49 1.24 4.09
N ASN A 146 -6.70 1.18 5.40
CA ASN A 146 -5.77 1.69 6.41
C ASN A 146 -5.29 0.58 7.33
N TYR A 147 -3.97 0.48 7.50
CA TYR A 147 -3.34 -0.61 8.24
C TYR A 147 -2.23 -0.11 9.16
N LYS A 148 -2.27 -0.52 10.43
CA LYS A 148 -1.23 -0.26 11.42
C LYS A 148 -0.35 -1.49 11.59
N ARG A 149 0.97 -1.31 11.59
CA ARG A 149 1.92 -2.39 11.85
C ARG A 149 1.83 -2.85 13.31
N ILE A 150 1.92 -4.16 13.54
CA ILE A 150 1.87 -4.79 14.87
C ILE A 150 3.14 -5.59 15.19
#